data_AF-A0A6F9CP81-F1
#
_entry.id   AF-A0A6F9CP81-F1
#
_cell.length_a   1.000
_cell.length_b   1.000
_cell.length_c   1.000
_cell.angle_alpha   90.00
_cell.angle_beta   90.00
_cell.angle_gamma   90.00
#
_symmetry.space_group_name_H-M   'P 1'
#
loop_
_entity.id
_entity.type
_entity.pdbx_description
1 polymer ?
#
loop_
_entity_poly.entity_id
_entity_poly.type
_entity_poly.pdbx_seq_one_letter_code
_entity_poly.pdbx_strand_id
1 'polypeptide(L)'
;MWSIAALVLVLTGPASCYITCPGGKVCSDQSTCCLTKGGYACCPVPNEQSSPVSAPLESDSSPVQSNAVESSNVGKVQCDNYYACPDGTTCCHHLKGLWFCCPYSPARCCLDGYHCCPYGYDCDPTYTKCVMYSNLRYPFAPRQAPSMIEAIKVSKPENKVHDQQVPWTALVQASDSTPQAGIIHCDTQFYCPSASSCCKGPTGKWGCCPFPLAKCCEDGLHCCE
;
A
#
# COMPACT_ATOMS: atom_id res chain seq x y z
N MET A 1 9.65 9.07 82.49
CA MET A 1 8.78 9.79 81.53
C MET A 1 9.08 9.24 80.15
N TRP A 2 8.20 8.37 79.63
CA TRP A 2 8.36 7.67 78.36
C TRP A 2 7.85 8.55 77.22
N SER A 3 8.68 8.84 76.21
CA SER A 3 8.22 9.44 74.95
C SER A 3 8.25 8.38 73.86
N ILE A 4 7.05 8.11 73.35
CA ILE A 4 6.68 7.01 72.47
C ILE A 4 7.22 7.28 71.06
N ALA A 5 8.04 6.37 70.54
CA ALA A 5 8.41 6.36 69.14
C ALA A 5 7.16 6.04 68.30
N ALA A 6 6.68 7.01 67.53
CA ALA A 6 5.60 6.83 66.57
C ALA A 6 6.11 6.02 65.37
N LEU A 7 5.99 4.70 65.48
CA LEU A 7 6.26 3.75 64.41
C LEU A 7 5.11 3.86 63.39
N VAL A 8 5.28 4.69 62.37
CA VAL A 8 4.36 4.76 61.23
C VAL A 8 4.57 3.52 60.38
N LEU A 9 3.79 2.48 60.66
CA LEU A 9 3.64 1.31 59.79
C LEU A 9 2.94 1.75 58.50
N VAL A 10 3.73 2.09 57.48
CA VAL A 10 3.24 2.26 56.11
C VAL A 10 2.82 0.87 55.60
N LEU A 11 1.53 0.57 55.68
CA LEU A 11 0.94 -0.58 55.02
C LEU A 11 0.97 -0.34 53.51
N THR A 12 2.08 -0.70 52.87
CA THR A 12 2.17 -0.80 51.40
C THR A 12 1.34 -1.99 50.96
N GLY A 13 0.03 -1.77 50.77
CA GLY A 13 -0.84 -2.73 50.11
C GLY A 13 -0.39 -2.91 48.65
N PRO A 14 -0.29 -4.15 48.14
CA PRO A 14 0.07 -4.37 46.75
C PRO A 14 -1.01 -3.78 45.86
N ALA A 15 -0.65 -2.75 45.08
CA ALA A 15 -1.50 -2.18 44.05
C ALA A 15 -1.69 -3.21 42.92
N SER A 16 -2.61 -4.15 43.13
CA SER A 16 -2.99 -5.12 42.12
C SER A 16 -3.81 -4.38 41.07
N CYS A 17 -3.22 -4.14 39.90
CA CYS A 17 -3.92 -3.53 38.78
C CYS A 17 -4.90 -4.55 38.19
N TYR A 18 -6.19 -4.23 38.21
CA TYR A 18 -7.24 -5.02 37.57
C TYR A 18 -8.01 -4.12 36.60
N ILE A 19 -8.46 -4.68 35.49
CA ILE A 19 -9.27 -3.99 34.49
C ILE A 19 -10.72 -4.48 34.57
N THR A 20 -11.69 -3.57 34.53
CA THR A 20 -13.12 -3.92 34.54
C THR A 20 -13.69 -3.73 33.14
N CYS A 21 -14.21 -4.81 32.55
CA CYS A 21 -14.80 -4.79 31.22
C CYS A 21 -16.26 -4.30 31.24
N PRO A 22 -16.77 -3.77 30.11
CA PRO A 22 -18.18 -3.45 29.97
C PRO A 22 -19.02 -4.73 30.17
N GLY A 23 -19.91 -4.73 31.17
CA GLY A 23 -20.61 -5.94 31.62
C GLY A 23 -20.12 -6.51 32.97
N GLY A 24 -19.17 -5.83 33.64
CA GLY A 24 -18.81 -6.09 35.04
C GLY A 24 -17.86 -7.26 35.28
N LYS A 25 -17.26 -7.83 34.22
CA LYS A 25 -16.20 -8.83 34.34
C LYS A 25 -14.87 -8.14 34.68
N VAL A 26 -14.10 -8.69 35.61
CA VAL A 26 -12.80 -8.14 36.05
C VAL A 26 -11.68 -9.05 35.53
N CYS A 27 -10.65 -8.47 34.91
CA CYS A 27 -9.49 -9.17 34.37
C CYS A 27 -8.19 -8.71 35.04
N SER A 28 -7.17 -9.59 35.02
CA SER A 28 -5.82 -9.27 35.51
C SER A 28 -5.10 -8.27 34.60
N ASP A 29 -4.08 -7.61 35.15
CA ASP A 29 -3.13 -6.71 34.49
C ASP A 29 -2.53 -7.18 33.15
N GLN A 30 -2.44 -8.49 32.90
CA GLN A 30 -1.93 -9.05 31.64
C GLN A 30 -3.02 -9.34 30.59
N SER A 31 -4.27 -8.94 30.84
CA SER A 31 -5.42 -9.22 29.99
C SER A 31 -6.17 -7.95 29.61
N THR A 32 -6.80 -7.96 28.43
CA THR A 32 -7.66 -6.90 27.91
C THR A 32 -9.09 -7.40 27.69
N CYS A 33 -10.01 -6.49 27.38
CA CYS A 33 -11.43 -6.80 27.17
C CYS A 33 -11.71 -7.03 25.68
N CYS A 34 -11.97 -8.28 25.30
CA CYS A 34 -12.39 -8.63 23.94
C CYS A 34 -13.90 -8.85 23.85
N LEU A 35 -14.51 -8.40 22.75
CA LEU A 35 -15.92 -8.65 22.46
C LEU A 35 -16.10 -10.07 21.93
N THR A 36 -16.98 -10.84 22.57
CA THR A 36 -17.35 -12.21 22.19
C THR A 36 -18.86 -12.27 21.89
N LYS A 37 -19.32 -13.41 21.36
CA LYS A 37 -20.77 -13.67 21.11
C LYS A 37 -21.63 -13.58 22.38
N GLY A 38 -21.03 -13.63 23.58
CA GLY A 38 -21.71 -13.54 24.88
C GLY A 38 -21.41 -12.28 25.70
N GLY A 39 -20.84 -11.23 25.09
CA GLY A 39 -20.41 -10.01 25.79
C GLY A 39 -18.89 -9.88 25.87
N TYR A 40 -18.38 -9.10 26.82
CA TYR A 40 -16.93 -8.89 26.98
C TYR A 40 -16.29 -9.97 27.85
N ALA A 41 -15.18 -10.51 27.38
CA ALA A 41 -14.37 -11.51 28.10
C ALA A 41 -12.89 -11.09 28.14
N CYS A 42 -12.16 -11.59 29.14
CA CYS A 42 -10.73 -11.37 29.27
C CYS A 42 -9.98 -12.14 28.18
N CYS A 43 -9.14 -11.45 27.43
CA CYS A 43 -8.27 -12.02 26.41
C CYS A 43 -6.83 -11.50 26.61
N PRO A 44 -5.80 -12.30 26.30
CA PRO A 44 -4.42 -11.81 26.33
C PRO A 44 -4.25 -10.68 25.32
N VAL A 45 -3.43 -9.68 25.67
CA VAL A 45 -3.02 -8.65 24.72
C VAL A 45 -2.33 -9.31 23.52
N PRO A 46 -2.60 -8.90 22.27
CA PRO A 46 -1.84 -9.37 21.13
C PRO A 46 -0.40 -8.90 21.32
N ASN A 47 0.48 -9.82 21.71
CA ASN A 47 1.90 -9.56 21.76
C ASN A 47 2.36 -9.41 20.31
N GLU A 48 2.88 -8.25 19.91
CA GLU A 48 3.57 -8.09 18.61
C GLU A 48 4.90 -8.85 18.54
N GLN A 49 5.21 -9.66 19.55
CA GLN A 49 6.35 -10.56 19.59
C GLN A 49 5.91 -11.98 19.95
N SER A 50 5.56 -12.74 18.93
CA SER A 50 5.67 -14.19 18.95
C SER A 50 5.96 -14.72 17.55
N SER A 51 7.19 -14.48 17.09
CA SER A 51 7.93 -15.55 16.43
C SER A 51 8.03 -16.73 17.41
N PRO A 52 7.75 -17.97 17.02
CA PRO A 52 8.22 -19.13 17.76
C PRO A 52 9.67 -19.43 17.36
N VAL A 53 10.52 -19.48 18.38
CA VAL A 53 11.94 -19.87 18.36
C VAL A 53 12.08 -21.37 18.11
N SER A 54 13.04 -21.81 17.29
CA SER A 54 14.11 -22.79 17.64
C SER A 54 14.69 -23.48 16.40
N ALA A 55 15.92 -23.11 16.01
CA ALA A 55 16.86 -24.03 15.39
C ALA A 55 18.29 -23.61 15.81
N PRO A 56 19.20 -24.56 16.15
CA PRO A 56 20.49 -24.22 16.75
C PRO A 56 21.44 -23.57 15.74
N LEU A 57 22.23 -22.63 16.25
CA LEU A 57 23.43 -22.11 15.61
C LEU A 57 24.47 -23.23 15.54
N GLU A 58 24.73 -23.75 14.34
CA GLU A 58 26.04 -24.29 14.02
C GLU A 58 26.63 -23.57 12.81
N SER A 59 27.82 -23.04 13.08
CA SER A 59 28.81 -22.56 12.15
C SER A 59 29.27 -23.67 11.22
N ASP A 60 29.12 -23.49 9.92
CA ASP A 60 30.16 -23.96 9.01
C ASP A 60 30.26 -23.07 7.77
N SER A 61 31.48 -22.63 7.55
CA SER A 61 31.95 -21.85 6.43
C SER A 61 32.04 -22.71 5.17
N SER A 62 31.29 -22.38 4.12
CA SER A 62 31.77 -22.46 2.72
C SER A 62 30.77 -21.90 1.70
N PRO A 63 31.24 -21.42 0.53
CA PRO A 63 30.44 -20.63 -0.39
C PRO A 63 29.74 -21.53 -1.40
N VAL A 64 28.42 -21.42 -1.53
CA VAL A 64 27.70 -22.09 -2.63
C VAL A 64 26.72 -21.11 -3.26
N GLN A 65 27.15 -20.65 -4.43
CA GLN A 65 26.37 -20.29 -5.61
C GLN A 65 24.95 -19.73 -5.42
N SER A 66 24.85 -18.46 -5.81
CA SER A 66 23.69 -17.81 -6.41
C SER A 66 22.81 -18.79 -7.18
N ASN A 67 21.70 -19.20 -6.55
CA ASN A 67 20.48 -19.55 -7.23
C ASN A 67 19.50 -18.41 -6.98
N ALA A 68 19.44 -17.50 -7.95
CA ALA A 68 18.28 -16.66 -8.13
C ALA A 68 17.05 -17.57 -8.13
N VAL A 69 16.17 -17.38 -7.16
CA VAL A 69 14.84 -17.96 -7.21
C VAL A 69 14.12 -17.24 -8.34
N GLU A 70 14.26 -17.79 -9.55
CA GLU A 70 13.38 -17.57 -10.68
C GLU A 70 12.02 -18.16 -10.29
N SER A 71 11.23 -17.41 -9.54
CA SER A 71 9.83 -17.74 -9.29
C SER A 71 9.00 -17.10 -10.40
N SER A 72 8.77 -17.91 -11.42
CA SER A 72 7.65 -17.86 -12.34
C SER A 72 6.47 -17.03 -11.82
N ASN A 73 6.09 -15.99 -12.57
CA ASN A 73 4.76 -15.41 -12.79
C ASN A 73 3.60 -15.83 -11.83
N VAL A 74 3.83 -15.75 -10.53
CA VAL A 74 2.84 -15.98 -9.48
C VAL A 74 2.64 -14.63 -8.81
N GLY A 75 1.56 -13.99 -9.22
CA GLY A 75 0.93 -12.99 -8.37
C GLY A 75 1.67 -11.67 -8.17
N LYS A 76 1.78 -10.88 -9.24
CA LYS A 76 2.26 -9.50 -9.15
C LYS A 76 1.25 -8.55 -9.77
N VAL A 77 0.94 -7.48 -9.07
CA VAL A 77 0.14 -6.36 -9.57
C VAL A 77 1.08 -5.45 -10.36
N GLN A 78 0.89 -5.38 -11.68
CA GLN A 78 1.68 -4.50 -12.53
C GLN A 78 1.23 -3.04 -12.31
N CYS A 79 2.16 -2.16 -11.91
CA CYS A 79 1.86 -0.74 -11.69
C CYS A 79 2.03 0.08 -12.97
N ASP A 80 3.15 -0.13 -13.67
CA ASP A 80 3.44 0.45 -14.98
C ASP A 80 4.39 -0.46 -15.79
N ASN A 81 5.05 0.04 -16.85
CA ASN A 81 5.98 -0.75 -17.67
C ASN A 81 7.27 -1.18 -16.94
N TYR A 82 7.62 -0.51 -15.85
CA TYR A 82 8.90 -0.65 -15.17
C TYR A 82 8.75 -1.07 -13.72
N TYR A 83 7.56 -1.02 -13.13
CA TYR A 83 7.31 -1.25 -11.72
C TYR A 83 6.15 -2.22 -11.51
N ALA A 84 6.33 -3.13 -10.56
CA ALA A 84 5.32 -4.06 -10.13
C ALA A 84 5.34 -4.22 -8.61
N CYS A 85 4.17 -4.53 -8.06
CA CYS A 85 3.98 -4.82 -6.64
C CYS A 85 3.58 -6.27 -6.43
N PRO A 86 3.80 -6.82 -5.21
CA PRO A 86 3.30 -8.15 -4.86
C PRO A 86 1.77 -8.22 -4.96
N ASP A 87 1.23 -9.41 -5.14
CA ASP A 87 -0.21 -9.64 -5.04
C ASP A 87 -0.80 -9.14 -3.72
N GLY A 88 -2.06 -8.72 -3.77
CA GLY A 88 -2.80 -8.22 -2.61
C GLY A 88 -2.42 -6.79 -2.20
N THR A 89 -1.58 -6.11 -2.97
CA THR A 89 -1.20 -4.71 -2.74
C THR A 89 -1.83 -3.76 -3.75
N THR A 90 -1.85 -2.46 -3.45
CA THR A 90 -2.28 -1.40 -4.38
C THR A 90 -1.08 -0.55 -4.81
N CYS A 91 -0.94 -0.32 -6.12
CA CYS A 91 0.07 0.58 -6.66
C CYS A 91 -0.29 2.05 -6.38
N CYS A 92 0.63 2.78 -5.77
CA CYS A 92 0.53 4.20 -5.46
C CYS A 92 1.67 4.98 -6.12
N HIS A 93 1.31 6.00 -6.89
CA HIS A 93 2.28 6.83 -7.60
C HIS A 93 2.81 7.95 -6.69
N HIS A 94 4.13 8.10 -6.65
CA HIS A 94 4.82 9.11 -5.86
C HIS A 94 5.23 10.32 -6.71
N LEU A 95 5.28 11.51 -6.10
CA LEU A 95 5.53 12.78 -6.77
C LEU A 95 6.87 12.86 -7.53
N LYS A 96 7.86 12.05 -7.15
CA LYS A 96 9.16 11.96 -7.84
C LYS A 96 9.19 10.94 -9.00
N GLY A 97 8.04 10.44 -9.44
CA GLY A 97 7.95 9.46 -10.54
C GLY A 97 8.35 8.03 -10.14
N LEU A 98 8.17 7.70 -8.86
CA LEU A 98 8.39 6.35 -8.32
C LEU A 98 7.04 5.70 -8.01
N TRP A 99 7.04 4.38 -7.91
CA TRP A 99 5.87 3.62 -7.47
C TRP A 99 6.13 2.97 -6.12
N PHE A 100 5.08 2.96 -5.31
CA PHE A 100 5.08 2.29 -4.02
C PHE A 100 3.86 1.38 -3.91
N CYS A 101 4.02 0.29 -3.18
CA CYS A 101 3.05 -0.75 -2.93
C CYS A 101 2.42 -0.50 -1.56
N CYS A 102 1.13 -0.17 -1.56
CA CYS A 102 0.33 -0.12 -0.36
C CYS A 102 -0.11 -1.55 0.02
N PRO A 103 0.05 -1.97 1.30
CA PRO A 103 -0.34 -3.32 1.73
C PRO A 103 -1.85 -3.57 1.70
N TYR A 104 -2.67 -2.52 1.57
CA TYR A 104 -4.11 -2.66 1.41
C TYR A 104 -4.48 -2.81 -0.07
N SER A 105 -5.51 -3.62 -0.33
CA SER A 105 -6.14 -3.73 -1.64
C SER A 105 -7.65 -3.93 -1.47
N PRO A 106 -8.51 -2.98 -1.86
CA PRO A 106 -8.19 -1.66 -2.42
C PRO A 106 -7.69 -0.64 -1.37
N ALA A 107 -6.82 0.29 -1.80
CA ALA A 107 -6.30 1.38 -0.98
C ALA A 107 -6.54 2.76 -1.57
N ARG A 108 -6.46 3.78 -0.71
CA ARG A 108 -6.35 5.20 -1.07
C ARG A 108 -4.93 5.67 -0.77
N CYS A 109 -4.25 6.19 -1.79
CA CYS A 109 -2.90 6.76 -1.64
C CYS A 109 -2.98 8.15 -1.00
N CYS A 110 -2.15 8.42 -0.01
CA CYS A 110 -2.03 9.75 0.58
C CYS A 110 -1.29 10.70 -0.39
N LEU A 111 -1.51 12.00 -0.23
CA LEU A 111 -0.90 13.02 -1.08
C LEU A 111 0.61 13.17 -0.86
N ASP A 112 1.11 12.77 0.32
CA ASP A 112 2.54 12.74 0.60
C ASP A 112 3.29 11.68 -0.23
N GLY A 113 2.57 10.73 -0.83
CA GLY A 113 3.10 9.67 -1.68
C GLY A 113 3.94 8.64 -0.93
N TYR A 114 3.91 8.63 0.41
CA TYR A 114 4.60 7.65 1.25
C TYR A 114 3.65 6.84 2.12
N HIS A 115 2.47 7.37 2.42
CA HIS A 115 1.46 6.67 3.20
C HIS A 115 0.25 6.27 2.36
N CYS A 116 -0.51 5.29 2.85
CA CYS A 116 -1.78 4.90 2.26
C CYS A 116 -2.78 4.48 3.34
N CYS A 117 -4.06 4.51 2.96
CA CYS A 117 -5.17 4.10 3.81
C CYS A 117 -5.99 3.01 3.13
N PRO A 118 -6.66 2.14 3.90
CA PRO A 118 -7.59 1.17 3.33
C PRO A 118 -8.78 1.90 2.70
N TYR A 119 -9.45 1.26 1.74
CA TYR A 119 -10.63 1.83 1.11
C TYR A 119 -11.71 2.25 2.13
N GLY A 120 -12.34 3.40 1.87
CA GLY A 120 -13.29 4.05 2.79
C GLY A 120 -12.65 5.04 3.77
N TYR A 121 -11.32 5.06 3.86
CA TYR A 121 -10.56 6.01 4.68
C TYR A 121 -9.74 6.96 3.82
N ASP A 122 -9.59 8.17 4.35
CA ASP A 122 -8.75 9.25 3.85
C ASP A 122 -7.63 9.51 4.84
N CYS A 123 -6.53 10.03 4.33
CA CYS A 123 -5.42 10.42 5.17
C CYS A 123 -5.78 11.72 5.88
N ASP A 124 -5.46 11.79 7.17
CA ASP A 124 -5.54 13.03 7.92
C ASP A 124 -4.55 14.07 7.33
N PRO A 125 -4.66 15.36 7.68
CA PRO A 125 -3.75 16.39 7.16
C PRO A 125 -2.28 16.15 7.48
N THR A 126 -1.96 15.33 8.49
CA THR A 126 -0.58 14.94 8.83
C THR A 126 -0.10 13.68 8.11
N TYR A 127 -0.99 13.00 7.36
CA TYR A 127 -0.76 11.74 6.64
C TYR A 127 -0.33 10.56 7.51
N THR A 128 -0.42 10.68 8.83
CA THR A 128 -0.02 9.62 9.78
C THR A 128 -1.19 8.72 10.17
N LYS A 129 -2.43 9.17 9.90
CA LYS A 129 -3.65 8.51 10.34
C LYS A 129 -4.66 8.42 9.22
N CYS A 130 -5.42 7.33 9.24
CA CYS A 130 -6.55 7.09 8.37
C CYS A 130 -7.85 7.45 9.09
N VAL A 131 -8.62 8.37 8.52
CA VAL A 131 -9.92 8.85 9.00
C VAL A 131 -11.00 8.51 7.98
N MET A 132 -12.21 8.16 8.41
CA MET A 132 -13.29 7.83 7.47
C MET A 132 -13.74 9.08 6.69
N TYR A 133 -14.06 8.91 5.39
CA TYR A 133 -14.54 9.97 4.49
C TYR A 133 -15.85 10.63 4.97
N SER A 134 -16.66 9.92 5.76
CA SER A 134 -17.92 10.43 6.32
C SER A 134 -17.69 11.18 7.62
N ASN A 135 -18.22 12.40 7.74
CA ASN A 135 -18.28 13.25 8.95
C ASN A 135 -19.04 12.64 10.15
N LEU A 136 -19.19 11.32 10.21
CA LEU A 136 -19.77 10.59 11.33
C LEU A 136 -18.77 10.63 12.49
N ARG A 137 -18.99 11.55 13.44
CA ARG A 137 -18.38 11.51 14.77
C ARG A 137 -18.86 10.25 15.50
N TYR A 138 -18.09 9.14 15.50
CA TYR A 138 -18.08 8.00 16.46
C TYR A 138 -17.44 6.72 15.83
N PRO A 139 -17.06 5.67 16.59
CA PRO A 139 -16.02 5.51 17.60
C PRO A 139 -14.91 4.57 17.09
N PHE A 140 -14.43 4.73 15.86
CA PHE A 140 -13.29 3.94 15.37
C PHE A 140 -11.99 4.68 15.68
N ALA A 141 -11.05 4.01 16.35
CA ALA A 141 -9.74 4.58 16.56
C ALA A 141 -9.08 4.84 15.20
N PRO A 142 -8.51 6.04 14.96
CA PRO A 142 -7.79 6.31 13.73
C PRO A 142 -6.68 5.27 13.57
N ARG A 143 -6.67 4.59 12.42
CA ARG A 143 -5.61 3.62 12.11
C ARG A 143 -4.37 4.40 11.70
N GLN A 144 -3.19 3.92 12.08
CA GLN A 144 -1.97 4.46 11.51
C GLN A 144 -1.98 4.21 10.01
N ALA A 145 -1.63 5.22 9.24
CA ALA A 145 -1.39 5.06 7.83
C ALA A 145 -0.02 4.36 7.69
N PRO A 146 0.05 3.10 7.24
CA PRO A 146 1.33 2.44 7.03
C PRO A 146 2.11 3.18 5.94
N SER A 147 3.43 3.19 6.09
CA SER A 147 4.30 3.57 4.99
C SER A 147 4.24 2.50 3.91
N MET A 148 4.27 2.94 2.66
CA MET A 148 4.25 2.08 1.50
C MET A 148 5.65 1.51 1.22
N ILE A 149 5.70 0.35 0.58
CA ILE A 149 6.96 -0.32 0.21
C ILE A 149 7.33 0.10 -1.22
N GLU A 150 8.59 0.38 -1.53
CA GLU A 150 8.96 0.73 -2.92
C GLU A 150 8.68 -0.43 -3.88
N ALA A 151 8.12 -0.14 -5.05
CA ALA A 151 7.77 -1.14 -6.04
C ALA A 151 9.00 -1.76 -6.70
N ILE A 152 8.87 -3.03 -7.10
CA ILE A 152 9.96 -3.78 -7.74
C ILE A 152 10.12 -3.29 -9.17
N LYS A 153 11.35 -2.91 -9.54
CA LYS A 153 11.67 -2.59 -10.93
C LYS A 153 11.66 -3.86 -11.78
N VAL A 154 10.71 -3.97 -12.69
CA VAL A 154 10.64 -5.04 -13.68
C VAL A 154 11.54 -4.63 -14.84
N SER A 155 12.68 -5.29 -14.98
CA SER A 155 13.42 -5.27 -16.24
C SER A 155 12.52 -5.91 -17.30
N LYS A 156 12.26 -5.16 -18.38
CA LYS A 156 11.61 -5.73 -19.56
C LYS A 156 12.40 -6.98 -19.94
N PRO A 157 11.78 -8.15 -20.20
CA PRO A 157 12.47 -9.19 -20.91
C PRO A 157 12.87 -8.57 -22.24
N GLU A 158 14.16 -8.29 -22.38
CA GLU A 158 14.75 -7.97 -23.66
C GLU A 158 14.35 -9.13 -24.53
N ASN A 159 13.44 -8.88 -25.47
CA ASN A 159 13.07 -9.87 -26.44
C ASN A 159 14.38 -10.11 -27.19
N LYS A 160 15.12 -11.16 -26.80
CA LYS A 160 16.15 -11.75 -27.66
C LYS A 160 15.36 -12.28 -28.85
N VAL A 161 14.99 -11.37 -29.74
CA VAL A 161 14.82 -11.67 -31.14
C VAL A 161 16.17 -12.26 -31.50
N HIS A 162 16.18 -13.58 -31.56
CA HIS A 162 17.25 -14.36 -32.13
C HIS A 162 17.40 -13.80 -33.55
N ASP A 163 18.38 -12.91 -33.70
CA ASP A 163 18.81 -12.38 -34.98
C ASP A 163 19.49 -13.52 -35.72
N GLN A 164 18.65 -14.42 -36.25
CA GLN A 164 19.05 -15.32 -37.30
C GLN A 164 19.07 -14.45 -38.56
N GLN A 165 20.20 -13.78 -38.79
CA GLN A 165 20.48 -13.01 -39.99
C GLN A 165 20.15 -13.87 -41.22
N VAL A 166 18.98 -13.65 -41.80
CA VAL A 166 18.69 -14.03 -43.18
C VAL A 166 19.08 -12.83 -44.05
N PRO A 167 20.04 -12.98 -44.96
CA PRO A 167 20.45 -11.90 -45.82
C PRO A 167 19.36 -11.70 -46.87
N TRP A 168 18.66 -10.58 -46.81
CA TRP A 168 17.88 -10.12 -47.96
C TRP A 168 18.22 -8.66 -48.25
N THR A 169 18.92 -8.50 -49.36
CA THR A 169 18.90 -7.29 -50.19
C THR A 169 17.46 -6.95 -50.57
N ALA A 170 16.95 -5.79 -50.16
CA ALA A 170 16.25 -4.84 -51.02
C ALA A 170 15.85 -3.59 -50.23
N LEU A 171 16.01 -2.46 -50.91
CA LEU A 171 15.66 -1.10 -50.51
C LEU A 171 14.24 -1.02 -49.93
N VAL A 172 14.00 -0.15 -48.94
CA VAL A 172 13.07 1.00 -49.02
C VAL A 172 12.82 1.61 -47.63
N GLN A 173 13.05 2.93 -47.60
CA GLN A 173 12.56 4.00 -46.73
C GLN A 173 12.65 3.89 -45.19
N ALA A 174 13.51 4.78 -44.67
CA ALA A 174 13.38 5.39 -43.37
C ALA A 174 11.99 6.02 -43.21
N SER A 175 11.32 5.70 -42.10
CA SER A 175 10.28 6.55 -41.51
C SER A 175 10.18 6.26 -40.02
N ASP A 176 10.75 7.20 -39.27
CA ASP A 176 10.40 7.64 -37.92
C ASP A 176 10.21 6.59 -36.82
N SER A 177 11.34 6.25 -36.21
CA SER A 177 11.43 5.90 -34.80
C SER A 177 11.01 7.08 -33.91
N THR A 178 9.70 7.28 -33.72
CA THR A 178 9.22 8.12 -32.62
C THR A 178 9.37 7.38 -31.28
N PRO A 179 9.95 8.00 -30.24
CA PRO A 179 10.14 7.40 -28.93
C PRO A 179 8.79 7.01 -28.32
N GLN A 180 8.68 5.77 -27.82
CA GLN A 180 7.48 5.29 -27.13
C GLN A 180 7.24 6.09 -25.84
N ALA A 181 6.50 7.17 -25.97
CA ALA A 181 5.90 7.88 -24.85
C ALA A 181 4.67 7.08 -24.35
N GLY A 182 4.40 7.13 -23.05
CA GLY A 182 3.45 6.26 -22.35
C GLY A 182 1.99 6.37 -22.84
N ILE A 183 1.25 5.28 -22.63
CA ILE A 183 -0.20 5.19 -22.87
C ILE A 183 -0.93 5.86 -21.70
N ILE A 184 -1.97 6.65 -22.00
CA ILE A 184 -2.75 7.39 -21.01
C ILE A 184 -4.04 6.63 -20.72
N HIS A 185 -4.25 6.23 -19.46
CA HIS A 185 -5.45 5.52 -19.03
C HIS A 185 -6.57 6.50 -18.68
N CYS A 186 -7.69 6.45 -19.41
CA CYS A 186 -8.87 7.29 -19.17
C CYS A 186 -9.92 6.58 -18.31
N ASP A 187 -10.04 5.26 -18.47
CA ASP A 187 -10.94 4.39 -17.71
C ASP A 187 -10.35 2.97 -17.64
N THR A 188 -11.06 2.07 -16.95
CA THR A 188 -10.80 0.64 -16.87
C THR A 188 -10.74 -0.07 -18.23
N GLN A 189 -11.37 0.50 -19.27
CA GLN A 189 -11.44 -0.09 -20.62
C GLN A 189 -11.00 0.86 -21.75
N PHE A 190 -10.67 2.12 -21.46
CA PHE A 190 -10.36 3.12 -22.49
C PHE A 190 -9.01 3.79 -22.25
N TYR A 191 -8.20 3.82 -23.29
CA TYR A 191 -6.82 4.30 -23.26
C TYR A 191 -6.50 5.11 -24.51
N CYS A 192 -5.61 6.10 -24.34
CA CYS A 192 -5.21 7.02 -25.39
C CYS A 192 -3.69 6.98 -25.63
N PRO A 193 -3.23 7.30 -26.85
CA PRO A 193 -1.81 7.28 -27.20
C PRO A 193 -1.02 8.35 -26.44
N SER A 194 0.30 8.27 -26.50
CA SER A 194 1.15 9.31 -25.92
C SER A 194 0.89 10.69 -26.53
N ALA A 195 1.13 11.73 -25.73
CA ALA A 195 0.87 13.13 -26.09
C ALA A 195 -0.61 13.47 -26.35
N SER A 196 -1.54 12.60 -25.93
CA SER A 196 -2.98 12.88 -25.98
C SER A 196 -3.56 13.19 -24.58
N SER A 197 -4.82 13.57 -24.50
CA SER A 197 -5.54 13.75 -23.22
C SER A 197 -6.94 13.13 -23.28
N CYS A 198 -7.47 12.73 -22.12
CA CYS A 198 -8.76 12.07 -22.01
C CYS A 198 -9.90 13.08 -22.03
N CYS A 199 -10.86 12.92 -22.94
CA CYS A 199 -12.07 13.73 -23.02
C CYS A 199 -13.29 12.83 -22.84
N LYS A 200 -14.19 13.21 -21.94
CA LYS A 200 -15.41 12.47 -21.64
C LYS A 200 -16.60 13.25 -22.19
N GLY A 201 -17.25 12.69 -23.21
CA GLY A 201 -18.40 13.32 -23.85
C GLY A 201 -19.66 13.33 -22.97
N PRO A 202 -20.71 14.06 -23.38
CA PRO A 202 -21.95 14.21 -22.61
C PRO A 202 -22.70 12.87 -22.43
N THR A 203 -22.47 11.89 -23.31
CA THR A 203 -23.04 10.54 -23.19
C THR A 203 -22.18 9.61 -22.32
N GLY A 204 -21.13 10.11 -21.67
CA GLY A 204 -20.21 9.34 -20.84
C GLY A 204 -19.17 8.51 -21.59
N LYS A 205 -19.09 8.62 -22.93
CA LYS A 205 -18.08 7.94 -23.75
C LYS A 205 -16.76 8.70 -23.72
N TRP A 206 -15.65 7.95 -23.70
CA TRP A 206 -14.31 8.50 -23.72
C TRP A 206 -13.81 8.70 -25.16
N GLY A 207 -13.00 9.74 -25.35
CA GLY A 207 -12.28 10.09 -26.56
C GLY A 207 -10.90 10.63 -26.24
N CYS A 208 -10.02 10.65 -27.25
CA CYS A 208 -8.63 11.09 -27.11
C CYS A 208 -8.42 12.42 -27.82
N CYS A 209 -7.99 13.43 -27.09
CA CYS A 209 -7.59 14.72 -27.63
C CYS A 209 -6.11 14.70 -28.04
N PRO A 210 -5.72 15.22 -29.21
CA PRO A 210 -4.36 15.10 -29.75
C PRO A 210 -3.29 15.98 -29.07
N PHE A 211 -3.64 16.67 -27.98
CA PHE A 211 -2.72 17.52 -27.23
C PHE A 211 -2.71 17.10 -25.74
N PRO A 212 -1.54 17.15 -25.07
CA PRO A 212 -1.38 16.66 -23.69
C PRO A 212 -2.08 17.54 -22.64
N LEU A 213 -2.41 18.79 -22.97
CA LEU A 213 -3.09 19.73 -22.07
C LEU A 213 -4.50 20.10 -22.55
N ALA A 214 -4.99 19.48 -23.62
CA ALA A 214 -6.31 19.81 -24.14
C ALA A 214 -7.40 19.43 -23.12
N LYS A 215 -8.36 20.34 -22.97
CA LYS A 215 -9.58 20.12 -22.20
C LYS A 215 -10.70 19.70 -23.13
N CYS A 216 -11.62 18.92 -22.58
CA CYS A 216 -12.87 18.61 -23.25
C CYS A 216 -13.70 19.90 -23.29
N CYS A 217 -14.07 20.37 -24.49
CA CYS A 217 -14.95 21.51 -24.64
C CYS A 217 -16.33 21.19 -24.05
N GLU A 218 -17.18 22.20 -23.87
CA GLU A 218 -18.50 22.04 -23.23
C GLU A 218 -19.47 21.15 -24.03
N ASP A 219 -19.20 20.94 -25.32
CA ASP A 219 -19.92 20.01 -26.18
C ASP A 219 -19.48 18.54 -26.02
N GLY A 220 -18.34 18.29 -25.36
CA GLY A 220 -17.73 16.97 -25.18
C GLY A 220 -17.45 16.20 -26.47
N LEU A 221 -17.37 16.90 -27.60
CA LEU A 221 -17.00 16.35 -28.92
C LEU A 221 -15.69 16.96 -29.43
N HIS A 222 -15.36 18.18 -28.99
CA HIS A 222 -14.16 18.88 -29.39
C HIS A 222 -13.16 19.02 -28.24
N CYS A 223 -11.91 19.27 -28.65
CA CYS A 223 -10.78 19.51 -27.75
C CYS A 223 -10.41 20.98 -27.82
N CYS A 224 -10.32 21.62 -26.64
CA CYS A 224 -10.00 23.02 -26.45
C CYS A 224 -8.61 23.13 -25.77
N GLU A 225 -7.85 24.18 -26.07
CA GLU A 225 -6.64 24.54 -25.30
C GLU A 225 -6.98 25.29 -24.01
#